data_AF-A0A8T4FB52-F1
#
_entry.id   AF-A0A8T4FB52-F1
#
_cell.length_a   1.000
_cell.length_b   1.000
_cell.length_c   1.000
_cell.angle_alpha   90.00
_cell.angle_beta   90.00
_cell.angle_gamma   90.00
#
_symmetry.space_group_name_H-M   'P 1'
#
loop_
_entity.id
_entity.type
_entity.pdbx_description
1 polymer ?
#
loop_
_entity_poly.entity_id
_entity_poly.type
_entity_poly.pdbx_seq_one_letter_code
_entity_poly.pdbx_strand_id
1 'polypeptide(L)'
;LHRIIHDHVIAGIRGTGGLDRQLLAQHLAYLHRHGPLAPLYKILRESSASVVPARPDEHAAILSLIEDGEGAASADLAERWFAHQPDHLNVVRAEEGILSFAYHIYCPTGSALEDEDPVVRAILDHVQRTSPTRPGERVEIGRFFCGTEDYQRDRYAALIGSVTSITNWCTQPLAWSFVVSVDPEFWGPFFDYLGFRPLVEVWVGGRKNVAYGHDWRRLPSDLWWDMMSERGYCGGTGPPPESSLLPPPLSRDAFGAAVRMALRRLHQPEGLAGNPLVGSALGADATAVRERLVDAVDRLAEDPKGDQLRAVLNRTYLRPAPSQEAAAEVLGLAFSTYRRHLAKAVDAVTEVLWAMEIRSIR
;
A
#
# COMPACT_ATOMS: atom_id res chain seq x y z
N LEU A 1 18.15 -19.81 0.22
CA LEU A 1 18.78 -18.85 1.16
C LEU A 1 18.34 -17.41 0.89
N HIS A 2 18.46 -16.89 -0.34
CA HIS A 2 18.07 -15.51 -0.68
C HIS A 2 16.61 -15.17 -0.29
N ARG A 3 15.64 -15.99 -0.72
CA ARG A 3 14.21 -15.82 -0.36
C ARG A 3 13.97 -15.82 1.15
N ILE A 4 14.60 -16.74 1.88
CA ILE A 4 14.46 -16.83 3.36
C ILE A 4 14.96 -15.55 4.05
N ILE A 5 16.07 -14.98 3.57
CA ILE A 5 16.60 -13.71 4.10
C ILE A 5 15.62 -12.56 3.78
N HIS A 6 15.10 -12.54 2.55
CA HIS A 6 14.12 -11.54 2.11
C HIS A 6 12.85 -11.57 2.99
N ASP A 7 12.27 -12.74 3.20
CA ASP A 7 11.07 -12.94 4.02
C ASP A 7 11.31 -12.53 5.47
N HIS A 8 12.46 -12.90 6.04
CA HIS A 8 12.84 -12.53 7.40
C HIS A 8 12.98 -11.01 7.56
N VAL A 9 13.63 -10.34 6.60
CA VAL A 9 13.81 -8.89 6.62
C VAL A 9 12.47 -8.17 6.48
N ILE A 10 11.57 -8.61 5.59
CA ILE A 10 10.22 -8.04 5.45
C ILE A 10 9.41 -8.21 6.73
N ALA A 11 9.41 -9.41 7.32
CA ALA A 11 8.75 -9.66 8.59
C ALA A 11 9.30 -8.75 9.70
N GLY A 12 10.61 -8.55 9.72
CA GLY A 12 11.27 -7.60 10.61
C GLY A 12 10.79 -6.16 10.39
N ILE A 13 10.76 -5.66 9.14
CA ILE A 13 10.28 -4.30 8.82
C ILE A 13 8.84 -4.09 9.32
N ARG A 14 7.98 -5.09 9.15
CA ARG A 14 6.58 -5.07 9.61
C ARG A 14 6.46 -5.13 11.13
N GLY A 15 7.36 -5.83 11.80
CA GLY A 15 7.29 -6.10 13.25
C GLY A 15 8.08 -5.13 14.15
N THR A 16 9.08 -4.42 13.63
CA THR A 16 9.91 -3.47 14.39
C THR A 16 9.49 -2.02 14.13
N GLY A 17 10.05 -1.06 14.87
CA GLY A 17 9.85 0.37 14.64
C GLY A 17 11.17 1.16 14.77
N GLY A 18 11.12 2.46 14.54
CA GLY A 18 12.29 3.34 14.71
C GLY A 18 13.48 2.94 13.83
N LEU A 19 14.70 3.05 14.39
CA LEU A 19 15.96 2.79 13.69
C LEU A 19 16.10 1.33 13.22
N ASP A 20 15.58 0.36 13.97
CA ASP A 20 15.67 -1.06 13.60
C ASP A 20 14.93 -1.33 12.28
N ARG A 21 13.76 -0.70 12.11
CA ARG A 21 13.00 -0.79 10.85
C ARG A 21 13.77 -0.18 9.69
N GLN A 22 14.35 1.01 9.90
CA GLN A 22 15.11 1.72 8.86
C GLN A 22 16.33 0.91 8.41
N LEU A 23 17.06 0.30 9.35
CA LEU A 23 18.21 -0.56 9.06
C LEU A 23 17.81 -1.80 8.26
N LEU A 24 16.68 -2.44 8.60
CA LEU A 24 16.17 -3.58 7.84
C LEU A 24 15.75 -3.18 6.41
N ALA A 25 15.09 -2.03 6.24
CA ALA A 25 14.75 -1.51 4.91
C ALA A 25 16.01 -1.21 4.07
N GLN A 26 17.05 -0.66 4.68
CA GLN A 26 18.35 -0.43 4.03
C GLN A 26 19.03 -1.75 3.63
N HIS A 27 19.02 -2.75 4.51
CA HIS A 27 19.54 -4.08 4.17
C HIS A 27 18.77 -4.71 3.00
N LEU A 28 17.45 -4.55 2.95
CA LEU A 28 16.63 -5.03 1.85
C LEU A 28 17.02 -4.38 0.53
N ALA A 29 17.19 -3.05 0.50
CA ALA A 29 17.65 -2.33 -0.69
C ALA A 29 19.00 -2.88 -1.21
N TYR A 30 19.93 -3.20 -0.29
CA TYR A 30 21.25 -3.72 -0.64
C TYR A 30 21.25 -5.17 -1.17
N LEU A 31 20.13 -5.90 -1.07
CA LEU A 31 19.99 -7.24 -1.64
C LEU A 31 19.80 -7.23 -3.16
N HIS A 32 19.36 -6.11 -3.75
CA HIS A 32 19.10 -5.96 -5.20
C HIS A 32 20.39 -5.75 -6.01
N ARG A 33 21.27 -6.76 -6.03
CA ARG A 33 22.62 -6.69 -6.62
C ARG A 33 22.65 -6.55 -8.15
N HIS A 34 21.57 -6.91 -8.83
CA HIS A 34 21.42 -6.80 -10.29
C HIS A 34 20.49 -5.65 -10.70
N GLY A 35 20.04 -4.82 -9.76
CA GLY A 35 19.19 -3.67 -10.05
C GLY A 35 19.97 -2.44 -10.55
N PRO A 36 19.31 -1.48 -11.20
CA PRO A 36 19.96 -0.28 -11.76
C PRO A 36 20.72 0.58 -10.73
N LEU A 37 20.31 0.58 -9.46
CA LEU A 37 20.96 1.34 -8.38
C LEU A 37 22.05 0.54 -7.63
N ALA A 38 22.33 -0.70 -8.02
CA ALA A 38 23.34 -1.54 -7.37
C ALA A 38 24.73 -0.88 -7.27
N PRO A 39 25.23 -0.11 -8.26
CA PRO A 39 26.50 0.60 -8.13
C PRO A 39 26.50 1.62 -6.99
N LEU A 40 25.41 2.39 -6.82
CA LEU A 40 25.29 3.38 -5.75
C LEU A 40 25.22 2.70 -4.38
N TYR A 41 24.43 1.63 -4.26
CA TYR A 41 24.36 0.86 -3.01
C TYR A 41 25.68 0.21 -2.64
N LYS A 42 26.49 -0.22 -3.62
CA LYS A 42 27.82 -0.78 -3.34
C LYS A 42 28.72 0.24 -2.64
N ILE A 43 28.70 1.50 -3.07
CA ILE A 43 29.48 2.59 -2.46
C ILE A 43 29.01 2.84 -1.01
N LEU A 44 27.71 2.76 -0.77
CA LEU A 44 27.09 3.06 0.52
C LEU A 44 27.19 1.94 1.56
N ARG A 45 27.69 0.75 1.21
CA ARG A 45 27.82 -0.37 2.18
C ARG A 45 28.82 -0.10 3.29
N GLU A 46 29.77 0.79 3.04
CA GLU A 46 30.80 1.20 4.01
C GLU A 46 30.40 2.48 4.76
N SER A 47 29.25 3.07 4.42
CA SER A 47 28.72 4.29 5.04
C SER A 47 27.92 3.99 6.30
N SER A 48 28.08 4.81 7.34
CA SER A 48 27.25 4.79 8.56
C SER A 48 25.95 5.59 8.44
N ALA A 49 25.59 6.01 7.23
CA ALA A 49 24.39 6.80 6.95
C ALA A 49 23.12 6.09 7.43
N SER A 50 22.32 6.82 8.20
CA SER A 50 21.04 6.37 8.73
C SER A 50 19.94 7.32 8.30
N VAL A 51 18.78 6.76 7.95
CA VAL A 51 17.56 7.52 7.62
C VAL A 51 16.76 7.76 8.88
N VAL A 52 16.43 9.03 9.13
CA VAL A 52 15.76 9.48 10.36
C VAL A 52 14.79 10.62 10.05
N PRO A 53 13.76 10.85 10.87
CA PRO A 53 12.87 11.99 10.70
C PRO A 53 13.64 13.32 10.72
N ALA A 54 13.22 14.26 9.88
CA ALA A 54 13.75 15.61 9.87
C ALA A 54 13.33 16.38 11.13
N ARG A 55 14.15 17.36 11.52
CA ARG A 55 13.85 18.30 12.59
C ARG A 55 13.34 19.63 12.03
N PRO A 56 12.50 20.38 12.75
CA PRO A 56 11.98 21.65 12.25
C PRO A 56 13.04 22.68 11.83
N ASP A 57 14.19 22.70 12.51
CA ASP A 57 15.34 23.58 12.19
C ASP A 57 16.08 23.18 10.90
N GLU A 58 15.84 21.96 10.40
CA GLU A 58 16.41 21.46 9.15
C GLU A 58 15.58 21.86 7.91
N HIS A 59 14.34 22.35 8.09
CA HIS A 59 13.42 22.62 6.99
C HIS A 59 13.93 23.71 6.04
N ALA A 60 14.52 24.79 6.56
CA ALA A 60 15.03 25.89 5.72
C ALA A 60 16.14 25.42 4.77
N ALA A 61 17.04 24.54 5.23
CA ALA A 61 18.08 23.97 4.40
C ALA A 61 17.49 23.04 3.31
N ILE A 62 16.47 22.25 3.67
CA ILE A 62 15.76 21.37 2.73
C ILE A 62 15.04 22.18 1.64
N LEU A 63 14.37 23.27 2.01
CA LEU A 63 13.68 24.15 1.07
C LEU A 63 14.66 24.81 0.10
N SER A 64 15.84 25.22 0.57
CA SER A 64 16.91 25.73 -0.30
C SER A 64 17.36 24.69 -1.34
N LEU A 65 17.51 23.42 -0.94
CA LEU A 65 17.85 22.35 -1.88
C LEU A 65 16.78 22.13 -2.95
N ILE A 66 15.49 22.23 -2.58
CA ILE A 66 14.37 22.13 -3.52
C ILE A 66 14.37 23.34 -4.47
N GLU A 67 14.59 24.54 -3.95
CA GLU A 67 14.64 25.76 -4.77
C GLU A 67 15.79 25.69 -5.79
N ASP A 68 16.98 25.25 -5.38
CA ASP A 68 18.13 25.10 -6.26
C ASP A 68 17.92 24.03 -7.34
N GLY A 69 17.27 22.92 -7.00
CA GLY A 69 17.08 21.78 -7.90
C GLY A 69 15.83 21.87 -8.80
N GLU A 70 14.72 22.36 -8.27
CA GLU A 70 13.40 22.38 -8.92
C GLU A 70 12.79 23.77 -9.09
N GLY A 71 13.35 24.80 -8.45
CA GLY A 71 12.92 26.18 -8.54
C GLY A 71 11.95 26.62 -7.42
N ALA A 72 11.80 27.94 -7.28
CA ALA A 72 11.00 28.57 -6.22
C ALA A 72 9.56 28.05 -6.14
N ALA A 73 8.92 27.77 -7.27
CA ALA A 73 7.55 27.25 -7.29
C ALA A 73 7.44 25.87 -6.59
N SER A 74 8.44 25.00 -6.71
CA SER A 74 8.46 23.71 -5.99
C SER A 74 8.79 23.92 -4.51
N ALA A 75 9.67 24.87 -4.17
CA ALA A 75 10.01 25.18 -2.79
C ALA A 75 8.82 25.76 -2.01
N ASP A 76 8.06 26.69 -2.61
CA ASP A 76 6.84 27.24 -2.02
C ASP A 76 5.80 26.14 -1.75
N LEU A 77 5.63 25.20 -2.70
CA LEU A 77 4.75 24.06 -2.50
C LEU A 77 5.24 23.16 -1.36
N ALA A 78 6.54 22.88 -1.32
CA ALA A 78 7.16 22.05 -0.28
C ALA A 78 7.00 22.66 1.12
N GLU A 79 7.20 23.97 1.28
CA GLU A 79 7.03 24.67 2.56
C GLU A 79 5.62 24.47 3.12
N ARG A 80 4.60 24.68 2.28
CA ARG A 80 3.20 24.52 2.68
C ARG A 80 2.86 23.07 2.99
N TRP A 81 3.42 22.13 2.24
CA TRP A 81 3.26 20.71 2.52
C TRP A 81 3.92 20.31 3.84
N PHE A 82 5.14 20.76 4.13
CA PHE A 82 5.84 20.46 5.39
C PHE A 82 5.07 21.02 6.59
N ALA A 83 4.42 22.18 6.45
CA ALA A 83 3.55 22.73 7.48
C ALA A 83 2.27 21.89 7.68
N HIS A 84 1.77 21.25 6.62
CA HIS A 84 0.54 20.47 6.65
C HIS A 84 0.74 19.00 7.08
N GLN A 85 1.81 18.34 6.64
CA GLN A 85 2.18 16.96 6.98
C GLN A 85 3.67 16.84 7.36
N PRO A 86 4.11 17.37 8.51
CA PRO A 86 5.53 17.38 8.89
C PRO A 86 6.13 15.99 9.14
N ASP A 87 5.31 15.01 9.54
CA ASP A 87 5.77 13.70 10.02
C ASP A 87 6.37 12.78 8.95
N HIS A 88 6.32 13.21 7.68
CA HIS A 88 6.71 12.39 6.52
C HIS A 88 7.96 12.92 5.81
N LEU A 89 8.67 13.86 6.43
CA LEU A 89 9.97 14.34 6.01
C LEU A 89 11.08 13.58 6.73
N ASN A 90 11.95 12.91 5.96
CA ASN A 90 13.10 12.17 6.46
C ASN A 90 14.39 12.72 5.87
N VAL A 91 15.48 12.60 6.62
CA VAL A 91 16.83 13.01 6.23
C VAL A 91 17.86 11.90 6.46
N VAL A 92 18.93 11.95 5.67
CA VAL A 92 20.22 11.35 6.02
C VAL A 92 21.08 12.47 6.58
N ARG A 93 21.57 12.30 7.81
CA ARG A 93 22.46 13.27 8.47
C ARG A 93 23.90 12.79 8.54
N ALA A 94 24.83 13.73 8.42
CA ALA A 94 26.23 13.63 8.83
C ALA A 94 26.53 14.65 9.93
N GLU A 95 27.77 14.67 10.45
CA GLU A 95 28.21 15.66 11.44
C GLU A 95 28.10 17.11 10.93
N GLU A 96 28.32 17.32 9.64
CA GLU A 96 28.36 18.64 8.98
C GLU A 96 26.99 19.13 8.50
N GLY A 97 25.94 18.30 8.57
CA GLY A 97 24.59 18.67 8.15
C GLY A 97 23.82 17.55 7.46
N ILE A 98 22.81 17.94 6.67
CA ILE A 98 21.95 17.04 5.90
C ILE A 98 22.70 16.63 4.63
N LEU A 99 22.78 15.32 4.37
CA LEU A 99 23.32 14.77 3.12
C LEU A 99 22.22 14.55 2.07
N SER A 100 21.00 14.28 2.51
CA SER A 100 19.87 13.99 1.64
C SER A 100 18.54 14.04 2.41
N PHE A 101 17.43 14.24 1.70
CA PHE A 101 16.10 14.14 2.25
C PHE A 101 15.12 13.44 1.29
N ALA A 102 14.00 12.97 1.84
CA ALA A 102 12.84 12.48 1.11
C ALA A 102 11.56 12.86 1.85
N TYR A 103 10.54 13.22 1.08
CA TYR A 103 9.25 13.66 1.57
C TYR A 103 8.12 12.93 0.86
N HIS A 104 7.19 12.40 1.67
CA HIS A 104 6.02 11.66 1.21
C HIS A 104 4.73 12.38 1.62
N ILE A 105 3.76 12.40 0.72
CA ILE A 105 2.41 12.91 0.99
C ILE A 105 1.45 11.73 0.99
N TYR A 106 0.53 11.68 1.95
CA TYR A 106 -0.52 10.67 2.00
C TYR A 106 -1.89 11.29 1.79
N CYS A 107 -2.53 10.96 0.68
CA CYS A 107 -3.88 11.42 0.35
C CYS A 107 -4.94 10.34 0.64
N PRO A 108 -6.20 10.72 0.97
CA PRO A 108 -6.67 12.09 1.13
C PRO A 108 -6.19 12.73 2.44
N THR A 109 -5.89 14.02 2.35
CA THR A 109 -5.45 14.95 3.40
C THR A 109 -6.60 15.86 3.87
N GLY A 110 -7.55 16.16 2.98
CA GLY A 110 -8.61 17.15 3.21
C GLY A 110 -8.16 18.60 3.04
N SER A 111 -6.93 18.83 2.57
CA SER A 111 -6.35 20.15 2.33
C SER A 111 -6.58 20.63 0.90
N ALA A 112 -6.73 21.95 0.73
CA ALA A 112 -6.73 22.58 -0.60
C ALA A 112 -5.40 22.39 -1.36
N LEU A 113 -4.32 22.02 -0.65
CA LEU A 113 -3.03 21.69 -1.26
C LEU A 113 -3.11 20.55 -2.29
N GLU A 114 -4.09 19.64 -2.15
CA GLU A 114 -4.33 18.58 -3.15
C GLU A 114 -4.69 19.13 -4.54
N ASP A 115 -5.43 20.24 -4.58
CA ASP A 115 -5.84 20.91 -5.82
C ASP A 115 -4.79 21.94 -6.29
N GLU A 116 -4.05 22.52 -5.35
CA GLU A 116 -3.08 23.58 -5.62
C GLU A 116 -1.71 23.06 -6.09
N ASP A 117 -1.23 21.92 -5.60
CA ASP A 117 -0.02 21.27 -6.12
C ASP A 117 -0.35 20.56 -7.45
N PRO A 118 0.15 21.04 -8.60
CA PRO A 118 -0.22 20.50 -9.90
C PRO A 118 0.16 19.02 -10.08
N VAL A 119 1.22 18.56 -9.41
CA VAL A 119 1.66 17.16 -9.47
C VAL A 119 0.73 16.28 -8.66
N VAL A 120 0.41 16.68 -7.42
CA VAL A 120 -0.52 15.93 -6.56
C VAL A 120 -1.90 15.85 -7.22
N ARG A 121 -2.44 16.98 -7.68
CA ARG A 121 -3.73 17.00 -8.37
C ARG A 121 -3.77 16.05 -9.56
N ALA A 122 -2.77 16.10 -10.45
CA ALA A 122 -2.75 15.24 -11.63
C ALA A 122 -2.64 13.75 -11.28
N ILE A 123 -1.94 13.40 -10.20
CA ILE A 123 -1.90 12.04 -9.66
C ILE A 123 -3.28 11.62 -9.15
N LEU A 124 -3.94 12.46 -8.36
CA LEU A 124 -5.27 12.15 -7.81
C LEU A 124 -6.33 12.05 -8.92
N ASP A 125 -6.27 12.91 -9.95
CA ASP A 125 -7.10 12.81 -11.15
C ASP A 125 -6.87 11.49 -11.90
N HIS A 126 -5.61 11.06 -12.03
CA HIS A 126 -5.29 9.75 -12.60
C HIS A 126 -5.95 8.64 -11.79
N VAL A 127 -5.75 8.62 -10.47
CA VAL A 127 -6.32 7.62 -9.56
C VAL A 127 -7.84 7.58 -9.68
N GLN A 128 -8.50 8.73 -9.66
CA GLN A 128 -9.95 8.83 -9.77
C GLN A 128 -10.50 8.32 -11.10
N ARG A 129 -9.73 8.45 -12.19
CA ARG A 129 -10.15 7.98 -13.52
C ARG A 129 -9.88 6.49 -13.74
N THR A 130 -8.82 5.93 -13.15
CA THR A 130 -8.37 4.57 -13.46
C THR A 130 -8.82 3.55 -12.43
N SER A 131 -8.66 3.85 -11.15
CA SER A 131 -8.99 2.93 -10.06
C SER A 131 -9.07 3.72 -8.75
N PRO A 132 -10.23 4.37 -8.47
CA PRO A 132 -10.42 5.21 -7.29
C PRO A 132 -10.07 4.51 -5.98
N THR A 133 -9.64 5.27 -4.98
CA THR A 133 -9.47 4.75 -3.62
C THR A 133 -10.81 4.38 -3.01
N ARG A 134 -10.81 3.34 -2.19
CA ARG A 134 -11.96 2.92 -1.38
C ARG A 134 -11.83 3.54 0.02
N PRO A 135 -12.93 3.70 0.78
CA PRO A 135 -12.85 4.24 2.14
C PRO A 135 -11.84 3.46 3.00
N GLY A 136 -10.90 4.19 3.62
CA GLY A 136 -9.81 3.63 4.45
C GLY A 136 -8.49 3.39 3.69
N GLU A 137 -8.51 3.41 2.36
CA GLU A 137 -7.29 3.32 1.55
C GLU A 137 -6.62 4.68 1.36
N ARG A 138 -5.31 4.65 1.11
CA ARG A 138 -4.50 5.86 0.87
C ARG A 138 -3.74 5.80 -0.45
N VAL A 139 -3.45 6.98 -0.99
CA VAL A 139 -2.45 7.20 -2.04
C VAL A 139 -1.22 7.79 -1.39
N GLU A 140 -0.07 7.14 -1.56
CA GLU A 140 1.22 7.66 -1.12
C GLU A 140 1.96 8.27 -2.32
N ILE A 141 2.53 9.46 -2.13
CA ILE A 141 3.24 10.23 -3.16
C ILE A 141 4.60 10.64 -2.60
N GLY A 142 5.67 9.96 -2.99
CA GLY A 142 7.04 10.43 -2.80
C GLY A 142 7.27 11.65 -3.69
N ARG A 143 6.99 12.84 -3.15
CA ARG A 143 6.85 14.09 -3.91
C ARG A 143 8.18 14.79 -4.13
N PHE A 144 9.07 14.77 -3.14
CA PHE A 144 10.40 15.38 -3.21
C PHE A 144 11.43 14.44 -2.60
N PHE A 145 12.56 14.29 -3.27
CA PHE A 145 13.74 13.62 -2.71
C PHE A 145 14.98 14.11 -3.47
N CYS A 146 16.07 14.34 -2.75
CA CYS A 146 17.36 14.69 -3.35
C CYS A 146 18.51 14.51 -2.35
N GLY A 147 19.75 14.58 -2.84
CA GLY A 147 20.96 14.75 -2.04
C GLY A 147 21.66 16.06 -2.37
N THR A 148 22.73 16.35 -1.63
CA THR A 148 23.43 17.64 -1.70
C THR A 148 24.45 17.74 -2.83
N GLU A 149 24.97 16.63 -3.38
CA GLU A 149 26.05 16.69 -4.38
C GLU A 149 25.54 16.67 -5.84
N ASP A 150 24.51 15.87 -6.15
CA ASP A 150 23.97 15.70 -7.52
C ASP A 150 22.45 15.56 -7.52
N TYR A 151 21.78 16.32 -6.64
CA TYR A 151 20.33 16.36 -6.49
C TYR A 151 19.71 14.95 -6.46
N GLN A 152 18.89 14.59 -7.45
CA GLN A 152 18.24 13.28 -7.53
C GLN A 152 19.16 12.13 -7.95
N ARG A 153 20.36 12.37 -8.47
CA ARG A 153 21.35 11.33 -8.82
C ARG A 153 22.28 10.99 -7.68
N ASP A 154 22.27 11.80 -6.61
CA ASP A 154 23.07 11.60 -5.43
C ASP A 154 22.85 10.20 -4.84
N ARG A 155 23.94 9.54 -4.43
CA ARG A 155 23.89 8.22 -3.77
C ARG A 155 22.96 8.21 -2.55
N TYR A 156 22.95 9.28 -1.76
CA TYR A 156 22.12 9.38 -0.57
C TYR A 156 20.65 9.63 -0.93
N ALA A 157 20.35 10.28 -2.07
CA ALA A 157 18.99 10.36 -2.61
C ALA A 157 18.45 8.97 -2.94
N ALA A 158 19.27 8.13 -3.59
CA ALA A 158 18.93 6.75 -3.89
C ALA A 158 18.71 5.89 -2.64
N LEU A 159 19.54 6.09 -1.61
CA LEU A 159 19.39 5.43 -0.32
C LEU A 159 18.08 5.83 0.37
N ILE A 160 17.88 7.13 0.61
CA ILE A 160 16.76 7.60 1.41
C ILE A 160 15.43 7.35 0.71
N GLY A 161 15.34 7.58 -0.60
CA GLY A 161 14.14 7.33 -1.39
C GLY A 161 13.74 5.85 -1.33
N SER A 162 14.71 4.93 -1.38
CA SER A 162 14.43 3.50 -1.29
C SER A 162 14.04 3.06 0.12
N VAL A 163 14.76 3.52 1.14
CA VAL A 163 14.52 3.13 2.53
C VAL A 163 13.15 3.60 3.03
N THR A 164 12.78 4.85 2.74
CA THR A 164 11.47 5.42 3.08
C THR A 164 10.35 4.73 2.30
N SER A 165 10.51 4.54 0.99
CA SER A 165 9.53 3.83 0.15
C SER A 165 9.29 2.39 0.62
N ILE A 166 10.35 1.60 0.84
CA ILE A 166 10.25 0.22 1.34
C ILE A 166 9.50 0.18 2.68
N THR A 167 9.85 1.09 3.59
CA THR A 167 9.19 1.22 4.89
C THR A 167 7.69 1.47 4.72
N ASN A 168 7.33 2.41 3.85
CA ASN A 168 5.94 2.78 3.59
C ASN A 168 5.15 1.62 2.97
N TRP A 169 5.68 0.99 1.93
CA TRP A 169 5.01 -0.09 1.20
C TRP A 169 4.84 -1.36 2.04
N CYS A 170 5.71 -1.57 3.03
CA CYS A 170 5.58 -2.69 3.96
C CYS A 170 4.60 -2.44 5.11
N THR A 171 4.35 -1.18 5.49
CA THR A 171 3.70 -0.85 6.78
C THR A 171 2.41 -0.06 6.65
N GLN A 172 2.08 0.46 5.47
CA GLN A 172 0.91 1.31 5.25
C GLN A 172 -0.15 0.60 4.39
N PRO A 173 -1.46 0.84 4.64
CA PRO A 173 -2.55 0.29 3.83
C PRO A 173 -2.75 1.10 2.54
N LEU A 174 -1.78 0.98 1.63
CA LEU A 174 -1.75 1.74 0.38
C LEU A 174 -2.62 1.06 -0.69
N ALA A 175 -3.45 1.86 -1.36
CA ALA A 175 -4.04 1.48 -2.64
C ALA A 175 -3.07 1.77 -3.79
N TRP A 176 -2.43 2.95 -3.73
CA TRP A 176 -1.49 3.42 -4.73
C TRP A 176 -0.22 3.96 -4.07
N SER A 177 0.90 3.76 -4.76
CA SER A 177 2.13 4.50 -4.52
C SER A 177 2.58 5.19 -5.80
N PHE A 178 3.03 6.43 -5.67
CA PHE A 178 3.66 7.20 -6.73
C PHE A 178 5.00 7.73 -6.23
N VAL A 179 6.03 7.67 -7.06
CA VAL A 179 7.29 8.37 -6.81
C VAL A 179 7.53 9.35 -7.95
N VAL A 180 7.74 10.62 -7.61
CA VAL A 180 7.88 11.72 -8.57
C VAL A 180 9.36 11.99 -8.82
N SER A 181 9.77 11.87 -10.08
CA SER A 181 11.13 12.18 -10.51
C SER A 181 11.14 13.40 -11.45
N VAL A 182 12.15 14.25 -11.30
CA VAL A 182 12.46 15.35 -12.23
C VAL A 182 13.64 15.02 -13.15
N ASP A 183 14.11 13.76 -13.10
CA ASP A 183 15.13 13.19 -13.96
C ASP A 183 14.71 11.77 -14.42
N PRO A 184 13.70 11.68 -15.32
CA PRO A 184 13.15 10.41 -15.76
C PRO A 184 14.12 9.57 -16.60
N GLU A 185 15.18 10.18 -17.16
CA GLU A 185 16.21 9.46 -17.91
C GLU A 185 17.07 8.60 -16.97
N PHE A 186 17.45 9.16 -15.81
CA PHE A 186 18.16 8.43 -14.78
C PHE A 186 17.26 7.44 -14.03
N TRP A 187 16.06 7.88 -13.63
CA TRP A 187 15.18 7.11 -12.75
C TRP A 187 14.28 6.10 -13.46
N GLY A 188 13.99 6.30 -14.74
CA GLY A 188 13.12 5.43 -15.54
C GLY A 188 13.52 3.95 -15.50
N PRO A 189 14.79 3.58 -15.74
CA PRO A 189 15.25 2.19 -15.64
C PRO A 189 15.03 1.58 -14.25
N PHE A 190 15.21 2.36 -13.18
CA PHE A 190 14.97 1.88 -11.82
C PHE A 190 13.49 1.61 -11.57
N PHE A 191 12.60 2.52 -11.97
CA PHE A 191 11.16 2.29 -11.82
C PHE A 191 10.65 1.15 -12.72
N ASP A 192 11.21 0.98 -13.91
CA ASP A 192 10.92 -0.18 -14.76
C ASP A 192 11.40 -1.50 -14.11
N TYR A 193 12.55 -1.49 -13.44
CA TYR A 193 13.04 -2.60 -12.61
C TYR A 193 12.09 -2.90 -11.43
N LEU A 194 11.48 -1.89 -10.82
CA LEU A 194 10.44 -2.08 -9.80
C LEU A 194 9.08 -2.51 -10.38
N GLY A 195 8.90 -2.46 -11.70
CA GLY A 195 7.62 -2.73 -12.38
C GLY A 195 6.63 -1.56 -12.30
N PHE A 196 7.08 -0.39 -11.90
CA PHE A 196 6.28 0.83 -11.83
C PHE A 196 6.14 1.44 -13.23
N ARG A 197 5.07 2.21 -13.46
CA ARG A 197 4.75 2.79 -14.77
C ARG A 197 4.77 4.32 -14.72
N PRO A 198 5.30 5.02 -15.73
CA PRO A 198 5.19 6.48 -15.81
C PRO A 198 3.74 6.84 -16.17
N LEU A 199 2.90 7.09 -15.17
CA LEU A 199 1.44 7.23 -15.33
C LEU A 199 0.98 8.68 -15.48
N VAL A 200 1.80 9.62 -15.02
CA VAL A 200 1.50 11.05 -15.01
C VAL A 200 2.75 11.84 -15.36
N GLU A 201 2.60 12.83 -16.24
CA GLU A 201 3.62 13.81 -16.57
C GLU A 201 3.05 15.21 -16.43
N VAL A 202 3.73 16.08 -15.68
CA VAL A 202 3.31 17.46 -15.41
C VAL A 202 4.51 18.38 -15.45
N TRP A 203 4.32 19.63 -15.87
CA TRP A 203 5.35 20.66 -15.82
C TRP A 203 5.06 21.62 -14.66
N VAL A 204 6.07 21.85 -13.81
CA VAL A 204 6.00 22.82 -12.70
C VAL A 204 7.27 23.67 -12.78
N GLY A 205 7.13 25.00 -12.79
CA GLY A 205 8.29 25.90 -12.85
C GLY A 205 9.21 25.68 -14.06
N GLY A 206 8.70 25.14 -15.18
CA GLY A 206 9.52 24.78 -16.35
C GLY A 206 10.29 23.45 -16.22
N ARG A 207 10.12 22.72 -15.12
CA ARG A 207 10.70 21.39 -14.90
C ARG A 207 9.65 20.29 -15.15
N LYS A 208 10.03 19.26 -15.91
CA LYS A 208 9.20 18.08 -16.14
C LYS A 208 9.23 17.18 -14.90
N ASN A 209 8.06 16.86 -14.36
CA ASN A 209 7.84 15.90 -13.28
C ASN A 209 7.16 14.66 -13.87
N VAL A 210 7.73 13.48 -13.62
CA VAL A 210 7.17 12.19 -14.03
C VAL A 210 6.84 11.39 -12.77
N ALA A 211 5.57 11.03 -12.60
CA ALA A 211 5.13 10.20 -11.48
C ALA A 211 5.03 8.74 -11.92
N TYR A 212 5.84 7.89 -11.28
CA TYR A 212 5.85 6.45 -11.49
C TYR A 212 4.92 5.79 -10.49
N GLY A 213 3.84 5.18 -10.99
CA GLY A 213 2.77 4.65 -10.16
C GLY A 213 2.68 3.13 -10.10
N HIS A 214 2.15 2.64 -8.99
CA HIS A 214 1.86 1.23 -8.72
C HIS A 214 0.54 1.07 -7.96
N ASP A 215 -0.36 0.22 -8.46
CA ASP A 215 -1.62 -0.14 -7.77
C ASP A 215 -1.39 -1.41 -6.93
N TRP A 216 -1.25 -1.24 -5.61
CA TRP A 216 -1.03 -2.32 -4.65
C TRP A 216 -2.23 -3.26 -4.50
N ARG A 217 -3.38 -2.95 -5.09
CA ARG A 217 -4.54 -3.86 -5.11
C ARG A 217 -4.46 -4.82 -6.29
N ARG A 218 -3.82 -4.40 -7.38
CA ARG A 218 -3.52 -5.22 -8.56
C ARG A 218 -2.30 -6.09 -8.34
N LEU A 219 -1.27 -5.58 -7.68
CA LEU A 219 -0.09 -6.36 -7.30
C LEU A 219 0.28 -6.04 -5.84
N PRO A 220 -0.35 -6.74 -4.86
CA PRO A 220 -0.05 -6.59 -3.44
C PRO A 220 1.42 -6.75 -3.11
N SER A 221 1.84 -6.15 -1.99
CA SER A 221 3.23 -6.14 -1.56
C SER A 221 3.86 -7.54 -1.53
N ASP A 222 3.14 -8.57 -1.07
CA ASP A 222 3.70 -9.93 -0.97
C ASP A 222 4.00 -10.53 -2.35
N LEU A 223 3.07 -10.41 -3.31
CA LEU A 223 3.29 -10.86 -4.69
C LEU A 223 4.36 -10.01 -5.40
N TRP A 224 4.38 -8.71 -5.11
CA TRP A 224 5.41 -7.81 -5.63
C TRP A 224 6.79 -8.17 -5.08
N TRP A 225 6.89 -8.51 -3.80
CA TRP A 225 8.13 -8.94 -3.15
C TRP A 225 8.67 -10.25 -3.71
N ASP A 226 7.80 -11.20 -4.03
CA ASP A 226 8.19 -12.43 -4.74
C ASP A 226 8.80 -12.10 -6.12
N MET A 227 8.15 -11.22 -6.88
CA MET A 227 8.66 -10.75 -8.17
C MET A 227 10.01 -10.03 -7.99
N MET A 228 10.14 -9.16 -6.99
CA MET A 228 11.36 -8.40 -6.73
C MET A 228 12.51 -9.28 -6.27
N SER A 229 12.25 -10.35 -5.51
CA SER A 229 13.24 -11.36 -5.17
C SER A 229 13.75 -12.09 -6.42
N GLU A 230 12.87 -12.44 -7.37
CA GLU A 230 13.29 -13.05 -8.63
C GLU A 230 14.13 -12.07 -9.47
N ARG A 231 13.67 -10.83 -9.64
CA ARG A 231 14.40 -9.76 -10.35
C ARG A 231 15.72 -9.42 -9.68
N GLY A 232 15.79 -9.46 -8.36
CA GLY A 232 17.01 -9.29 -7.58
C GLY A 232 18.10 -10.30 -7.94
N TYR A 233 17.69 -11.49 -8.38
CA TYR A 233 18.58 -12.56 -8.81
C TYR A 233 18.86 -12.53 -10.32
N CYS A 234 17.83 -12.39 -11.18
CA CYS A 234 17.99 -12.51 -12.64
C CYS A 234 18.24 -11.17 -13.35
N GLY A 235 17.99 -10.03 -12.71
CA GLY A 235 18.08 -8.70 -13.32
C GLY A 235 16.90 -8.34 -14.23
N GLY A 236 15.76 -9.02 -14.11
CA GLY A 236 14.57 -8.75 -14.92
C GLY A 236 14.00 -7.34 -14.71
N THR A 237 13.44 -6.76 -15.77
CA THR A 237 12.78 -5.44 -15.78
C THR A 237 11.45 -5.51 -16.53
N GLY A 238 10.77 -4.37 -16.72
CA GLY A 238 9.51 -4.29 -17.43
C GLY A 238 8.28 -4.37 -16.52
N PRO A 239 7.07 -4.33 -17.10
CA PRO A 239 5.83 -4.48 -16.34
C PRO A 239 5.74 -5.86 -15.68
N PRO A 240 5.01 -5.99 -14.56
CA PRO A 240 4.68 -7.30 -14.00
C PRO A 240 3.93 -8.17 -15.03
N PRO A 241 4.13 -9.50 -15.03
CA PRO A 241 3.35 -10.40 -15.88
C PRO A 241 1.84 -10.27 -15.61
N GLU A 242 1.01 -10.26 -16.65
CA GLU A 242 -0.45 -10.15 -16.46
C GLU A 242 -1.02 -11.28 -15.59
N SER A 243 -0.41 -12.47 -15.65
CA SER A 243 -0.80 -13.63 -14.84
C SER A 243 -0.53 -13.48 -13.35
N SER A 244 0.32 -12.54 -12.92
CA SER A 244 0.55 -12.25 -11.50
C SER A 244 -0.33 -11.12 -10.96
N LEU A 245 -1.06 -10.42 -11.83
CA LEU A 245 -1.95 -9.34 -11.42
C LEU A 245 -3.28 -9.90 -10.91
N LEU A 246 -3.68 -9.45 -9.73
CA LEU A 246 -5.02 -9.69 -9.21
C LEU A 246 -6.07 -8.96 -10.07
N PRO A 247 -7.33 -9.46 -10.13
CA PRO A 247 -8.45 -8.75 -10.74
C PRO A 247 -8.60 -7.32 -10.21
N PRO A 248 -9.27 -6.42 -10.96
CA PRO A 248 -9.55 -5.08 -10.47
C PRO A 248 -10.27 -5.10 -9.11
N PRO A 249 -9.93 -4.19 -8.18
CA PRO A 249 -10.52 -4.19 -6.84
C PRO A 249 -12.02 -3.95 -6.90
N LEU A 250 -12.76 -4.64 -6.03
CA LEU A 250 -14.21 -4.46 -5.92
C LEU A 250 -14.54 -3.16 -5.17
N SER A 251 -15.58 -2.46 -5.62
CA SER A 251 -16.22 -1.40 -4.82
C SER A 251 -16.86 -1.99 -3.56
N ARG A 252 -17.11 -1.15 -2.55
CA ARG A 252 -17.74 -1.60 -1.29
C ARG A 252 -19.08 -2.30 -1.52
N ASP A 253 -19.89 -1.79 -2.45
CA ASP A 253 -21.21 -2.35 -2.76
C ASP A 253 -21.09 -3.67 -3.53
N ALA A 254 -20.21 -3.72 -4.53
CA ALA A 254 -19.95 -4.95 -5.29
C ALA A 254 -19.39 -6.05 -4.38
N PHE A 255 -18.49 -5.71 -3.46
CA PHE A 255 -17.96 -6.62 -2.45
C PHE A 255 -19.05 -7.16 -1.53
N GLY A 256 -19.92 -6.30 -0.99
CA GLY A 256 -21.05 -6.75 -0.16
C GLY A 256 -22.01 -7.66 -0.89
N ALA A 257 -22.28 -7.40 -2.18
CA ALA A 257 -23.06 -8.30 -3.03
C ALA A 257 -22.35 -9.66 -3.22
N ALA A 258 -21.04 -9.65 -3.47
CA ALA A 258 -20.24 -10.85 -3.65
C ALA A 258 -20.18 -11.72 -2.37
N VAL A 259 -20.07 -11.12 -1.18
CA VAL A 259 -20.17 -11.80 0.12
C VAL A 259 -21.53 -12.48 0.29
N ARG A 260 -22.63 -11.77 0.00
CA ARG A 260 -23.98 -12.36 0.08
C ARG A 260 -24.16 -13.54 -0.87
N MET A 261 -23.62 -13.45 -2.08
CA MET A 261 -23.62 -14.55 -3.05
C MET A 261 -22.78 -15.73 -2.54
N ALA A 262 -21.61 -15.46 -1.97
CA ALA A 262 -20.69 -16.48 -1.48
C ALA A 262 -21.29 -17.25 -0.29
N LEU A 263 -21.88 -16.55 0.69
CA LEU A 263 -22.56 -17.17 1.83
C LEU A 263 -23.68 -18.12 1.39
N ARG A 264 -24.47 -17.76 0.37
CA ARG A 264 -25.55 -18.62 -0.18
C ARG A 264 -25.02 -19.86 -0.88
N ARG A 265 -23.80 -19.81 -1.43
CA ARG A 265 -23.16 -20.90 -2.18
C ARG A 265 -21.98 -21.51 -1.43
N LEU A 266 -21.91 -21.32 -0.11
CA LEU A 266 -20.74 -21.68 0.71
C LEU A 266 -20.32 -23.15 0.61
N HIS A 267 -21.27 -24.05 0.36
CA HIS A 267 -21.05 -25.49 0.23
C HIS A 267 -21.06 -25.99 -1.23
N GLN A 268 -21.02 -25.06 -2.21
CA GLN A 268 -20.99 -25.36 -3.64
C GLN A 268 -19.65 -24.87 -4.20
N PRO A 269 -18.61 -25.73 -4.28
CA PRO A 269 -17.28 -25.33 -4.72
C PRO A 269 -17.27 -24.60 -6.07
N GLU A 270 -17.99 -25.12 -7.06
CA GLU A 270 -18.12 -24.47 -8.39
C GLU A 270 -18.86 -23.13 -8.31
N GLY A 271 -19.85 -23.03 -7.43
CA GLY A 271 -20.62 -21.81 -7.19
C GLY A 271 -19.79 -20.69 -6.55
N LEU A 272 -18.77 -21.05 -5.76
CA LEU A 272 -17.78 -20.13 -5.20
C LEU A 272 -16.67 -19.80 -6.18
N ALA A 273 -16.25 -20.74 -7.04
CA ALA A 273 -15.17 -20.52 -8.01
C ALA A 273 -15.47 -19.35 -8.98
N GLY A 274 -16.74 -19.14 -9.34
CA GLY A 274 -17.17 -18.00 -10.16
C GLY A 274 -17.53 -16.74 -9.36
N ASN A 275 -17.27 -16.70 -8.06
CA ASN A 275 -17.60 -15.53 -7.22
C ASN A 275 -16.51 -14.45 -7.36
N PRO A 276 -16.88 -13.15 -7.46
CA PRO A 276 -15.91 -12.05 -7.55
C PRO A 276 -14.92 -11.91 -6.38
N LEU A 277 -15.18 -12.56 -5.24
CA LEU A 277 -14.23 -12.61 -4.12
C LEU A 277 -13.00 -13.49 -4.42
N VAL A 278 -13.09 -14.40 -5.38
CA VAL A 278 -11.94 -15.20 -5.82
C VAL A 278 -10.96 -14.31 -6.57
N GLY A 279 -9.70 -14.31 -6.14
CA GLY A 279 -8.66 -13.39 -6.63
C GLY A 279 -8.61 -12.05 -5.91
N SER A 280 -9.52 -11.78 -4.95
CA SER A 280 -9.39 -10.64 -4.03
C SER A 280 -8.36 -10.92 -2.93
N ALA A 281 -8.17 -9.99 -1.99
CA ALA A 281 -7.29 -10.24 -0.85
C ALA A 281 -7.80 -11.36 0.08
N LEU A 282 -9.06 -11.81 -0.10
CA LEU A 282 -9.63 -12.93 0.65
C LEU A 282 -9.11 -14.30 0.19
N GLY A 283 -8.56 -14.43 -1.01
CA GLY A 283 -7.98 -15.71 -1.45
C GLY A 283 -7.93 -15.89 -2.95
N ALA A 284 -6.94 -16.68 -3.40
CA ALA A 284 -6.72 -16.96 -4.81
C ALA A 284 -7.73 -17.95 -5.42
N ASP A 285 -8.40 -18.77 -4.59
CA ASP A 285 -9.35 -19.78 -5.04
C ASP A 285 -10.58 -19.88 -4.11
N ALA A 286 -11.55 -20.71 -4.52
CA ALA A 286 -12.80 -20.92 -3.80
C ALA A 286 -12.59 -21.48 -2.38
N THR A 287 -11.55 -22.30 -2.17
CA THR A 287 -11.24 -22.92 -0.88
C THR A 287 -10.76 -21.86 0.11
N ALA A 288 -9.79 -21.06 -0.30
CA ALA A 288 -9.26 -19.95 0.52
C ALA A 288 -10.36 -18.93 0.87
N VAL A 289 -11.20 -18.55 -0.10
CA VAL A 289 -12.33 -17.64 0.15
C VAL A 289 -13.32 -18.26 1.14
N ARG A 290 -13.64 -19.55 1.01
CA ARG A 290 -14.52 -20.25 1.96
C ARG A 290 -13.95 -20.25 3.38
N GLU A 291 -12.66 -20.55 3.52
CA GLU A 291 -11.97 -20.53 4.82
C GLU A 291 -12.05 -19.13 5.44
N ARG A 292 -11.74 -18.06 4.68
CA ARG A 292 -11.88 -16.69 5.17
C ARG A 292 -13.29 -16.30 5.56
N LEU A 293 -14.31 -16.76 4.83
CA LEU A 293 -15.71 -16.53 5.20
C LEU A 293 -16.04 -17.19 6.54
N VAL A 294 -15.59 -18.43 6.76
CA VAL A 294 -15.81 -19.16 8.02
C VAL A 294 -15.09 -18.47 9.17
N ASP A 295 -13.81 -18.15 8.99
CA ASP A 295 -13.01 -17.44 9.99
C ASP A 295 -13.65 -16.10 10.36
N ALA A 296 -14.13 -15.33 9.38
CA ALA A 296 -14.78 -14.05 9.64
C ALA A 296 -16.08 -14.19 10.44
N VAL A 297 -16.85 -15.26 10.24
CA VAL A 297 -18.04 -15.56 11.05
C VAL A 297 -17.63 -15.89 12.49
N ASP A 298 -16.57 -16.67 12.68
CA ASP A 298 -16.09 -17.03 14.01
C ASP A 298 -15.55 -15.82 14.79
N ARG A 299 -14.84 -14.91 14.10
CA ARG A 299 -14.34 -13.64 14.66
C ARG A 299 -15.44 -12.71 15.17
N LEU A 300 -16.69 -12.85 14.72
CA LEU A 300 -17.79 -12.05 15.29
C LEU A 300 -17.92 -12.26 16.80
N ALA A 301 -17.52 -13.41 17.33
CA ALA A 301 -17.55 -13.69 18.77
C ALA A 301 -16.61 -12.82 19.60
N GLU A 302 -15.66 -12.12 18.97
CA GLU A 302 -14.76 -11.17 19.64
C GLU A 302 -15.51 -9.94 20.15
N ASP A 303 -16.70 -9.62 19.60
CA ASP A 303 -17.57 -8.54 20.06
C ASP A 303 -18.54 -9.04 21.15
N PRO A 304 -18.71 -8.31 22.28
CA PRO A 304 -19.69 -8.65 23.33
C PRO A 304 -21.12 -8.92 22.85
N LYS A 305 -21.54 -8.41 21.68
CA LYS A 305 -22.87 -8.64 21.09
C LYS A 305 -22.86 -9.58 19.88
N GLY A 306 -21.71 -10.14 19.53
CA GLY A 306 -21.51 -10.90 18.30
C GLY A 306 -21.97 -12.36 18.35
N ASP A 307 -22.14 -12.94 19.54
CA ASP A 307 -22.58 -14.34 19.69
C ASP A 307 -23.92 -14.62 18.99
N GLN A 308 -24.88 -13.70 19.09
CA GLN A 308 -26.18 -13.85 18.44
C GLN A 308 -26.08 -13.75 16.91
N LEU A 309 -25.22 -12.87 16.40
CA LEU A 309 -24.98 -12.72 14.96
C LEU A 309 -24.29 -13.96 14.40
N ARG A 310 -23.27 -14.47 15.10
CA ARG A 310 -22.57 -15.72 14.78
C ARG A 310 -23.53 -16.90 14.79
N ALA A 311 -24.44 -17.01 15.78
CA ALA A 311 -25.40 -18.11 15.86
C ALA A 311 -26.36 -18.13 14.66
N VAL A 312 -26.85 -16.95 14.25
CA VAL A 312 -27.72 -16.82 13.07
C VAL A 312 -27.00 -17.20 11.79
N LEU A 313 -25.78 -16.71 11.55
CA LEU A 313 -24.99 -17.09 10.37
C LEU A 313 -24.66 -18.59 10.36
N ASN A 314 -24.35 -19.16 11.53
CA ASN A 314 -24.09 -20.58 11.66
C ASN A 314 -25.30 -21.41 11.22
N ARG A 315 -26.50 -21.12 11.74
CA ARG A 315 -27.69 -21.91 11.40
C ARG A 315 -28.24 -21.64 10.00
N THR A 316 -27.82 -20.54 9.38
CA THR A 316 -28.28 -20.17 8.02
C THR A 316 -27.35 -20.69 6.94
N TYR A 317 -26.02 -20.58 7.13
CA TYR A 317 -25.04 -20.82 6.09
C TYR A 317 -24.03 -21.92 6.44
N LEU A 318 -23.36 -21.86 7.59
CA LEU A 318 -22.25 -22.81 7.90
C LEU A 318 -22.77 -24.21 8.24
N ARG A 319 -23.87 -24.27 9.00
CA ARG A 319 -24.58 -25.48 9.44
C ARG A 319 -26.07 -25.28 9.17
N PRO A 320 -26.47 -25.28 7.89
CA PRO A 320 -27.79 -24.81 7.47
C PRO A 320 -28.91 -25.68 8.04
N ALA A 321 -29.92 -25.05 8.62
CA ALA A 321 -31.21 -25.69 8.86
C ALA A 321 -31.97 -25.88 7.53
N PRO A 322 -32.99 -26.75 7.47
CA PRO A 322 -33.76 -27.00 6.24
C PRO A 322 -34.46 -25.74 5.67
N SER A 323 -34.78 -24.78 6.53
CA SER A 323 -35.34 -23.48 6.15
C SER A 323 -34.92 -22.39 7.15
N GLN A 324 -35.16 -21.13 6.78
CA GLN A 324 -34.91 -19.99 7.67
C GLN A 324 -35.87 -19.98 8.88
N GLU A 325 -37.10 -20.43 8.70
CA GLU A 325 -38.09 -20.60 9.78
C GLU A 325 -37.62 -21.67 10.77
N ALA A 326 -37.09 -22.80 10.29
CA ALA A 326 -36.50 -23.84 11.14
C ALA A 326 -35.25 -23.32 11.87
N ALA A 327 -34.42 -22.50 11.21
CA ALA A 327 -33.30 -21.84 11.88
C ALA A 327 -33.77 -20.89 13.00
N ALA A 328 -34.84 -20.14 12.77
CA ALA A 328 -35.42 -19.24 13.78
C ALA A 328 -35.97 -20.02 14.98
N GLU A 329 -36.67 -21.14 14.74
CA GLU A 329 -37.18 -22.03 15.77
C GLU A 329 -36.06 -22.63 16.63
N VAL A 330 -35.01 -23.16 16.00
CA VAL A 330 -33.82 -23.71 16.71
C VAL A 330 -33.13 -22.65 17.56
N LEU A 331 -33.17 -21.38 17.15
CA LEU A 331 -32.59 -20.26 17.88
C LEU A 331 -33.53 -19.64 18.91
N GLY A 332 -34.78 -20.13 19.03
CA GLY A 332 -35.79 -19.57 19.93
C GLY A 332 -36.21 -18.14 19.57
N LEU A 333 -36.17 -17.78 18.28
CA LEU A 333 -36.48 -16.44 17.78
C LEU A 333 -37.78 -16.42 16.98
N ALA A 334 -38.58 -15.37 17.14
CA ALA A 334 -39.63 -15.06 16.19
C ALA A 334 -39.03 -14.82 14.78
N PHE A 335 -39.72 -15.24 13.72
CA PHE A 335 -39.17 -15.20 12.36
C PHE A 335 -38.79 -13.78 11.89
N SER A 336 -39.57 -12.76 12.25
CA SER A 336 -39.26 -11.35 11.95
C SER A 336 -37.98 -10.88 12.65
N THR A 337 -37.78 -11.29 13.91
CA THR A 337 -36.57 -11.02 14.69
C THR A 337 -35.36 -11.72 14.08
N TYR A 338 -35.51 -13.00 13.72
CA TYR A 338 -34.47 -13.76 13.03
C TYR A 338 -34.03 -13.07 11.73
N ARG A 339 -34.98 -12.66 10.87
CA ARG A 339 -34.65 -11.96 9.60
C ARG A 339 -33.88 -10.66 9.84
N ARG A 340 -34.27 -9.87 10.84
CA ARG A 340 -33.56 -8.65 11.23
C ARG A 340 -32.14 -8.97 11.73
N HIS A 341 -31.96 -10.02 12.52
CA HIS A 341 -30.63 -10.45 12.98
C HIS A 341 -29.79 -11.00 11.84
N LEU A 342 -30.36 -11.75 10.91
CA LEU A 342 -29.65 -12.27 9.74
C LEU A 342 -29.10 -11.13 8.87
N ALA A 343 -29.92 -10.11 8.60
CA ALA A 343 -29.47 -8.93 7.86
C ALA A 343 -28.28 -8.26 8.56
N LYS A 344 -28.41 -7.97 9.87
CA LYS A 344 -27.33 -7.38 10.67
C LYS A 344 -26.07 -8.26 10.71
N ALA A 345 -26.23 -9.58 10.81
CA ALA A 345 -25.10 -10.50 10.87
C ALA A 345 -24.34 -10.56 9.54
N VAL A 346 -25.07 -10.55 8.42
CA VAL A 346 -24.48 -10.46 7.07
C VAL A 346 -23.72 -9.14 6.90
N ASP A 347 -24.28 -8.02 7.36
CA ASP A 347 -23.59 -6.73 7.29
C ASP A 347 -22.33 -6.74 8.17
N ALA A 348 -22.41 -7.27 9.40
CA ALA A 348 -21.27 -7.37 10.31
C ALA A 348 -20.13 -8.24 9.77
N VAL A 349 -20.43 -9.43 9.21
CA VAL A 349 -19.38 -10.26 8.61
C VAL A 349 -18.80 -9.60 7.36
N THR A 350 -19.63 -8.87 6.59
CA THR A 350 -19.15 -8.08 5.45
C THR A 350 -18.16 -7.01 5.89
N GLU A 351 -18.39 -6.32 7.01
CA GLU A 351 -17.42 -5.34 7.55
C GLU A 351 -16.11 -5.99 8.01
N VAL A 352 -16.17 -7.16 8.64
CA VAL A 352 -14.95 -7.92 9.02
C VAL A 352 -14.13 -8.28 7.79
N LEU A 353 -14.78 -8.82 6.75
CA LEU A 353 -14.13 -9.21 5.50
C LEU A 353 -13.65 -7.97 4.72
N TRP A 354 -14.39 -6.88 4.76
CA TRP A 354 -14.00 -5.62 4.11
C TRP A 354 -12.72 -5.06 4.72
N ALA A 355 -12.60 -5.06 6.05
CA ALA A 355 -11.38 -4.63 6.73
C ALA A 355 -10.15 -5.44 6.29
N MET A 356 -10.31 -6.75 6.05
CA MET A 356 -9.26 -7.61 5.49
C MET A 356 -8.95 -7.23 4.03
N GLU A 357 -9.99 -6.99 3.22
CA GLU A 357 -9.86 -6.64 1.80
C GLU A 357 -9.09 -5.33 1.58
N ILE A 358 -9.34 -4.31 2.39
CA ILE A 358 -8.61 -3.03 2.31
C ILE A 358 -7.34 -3.02 3.16
N ARG A 359 -6.96 -4.16 3.75
CA ARG A 359 -5.79 -4.31 4.65
C ARG A 359 -5.75 -3.25 5.76
N SER A 360 -6.91 -2.86 6.27
CA SER A 360 -6.99 -1.98 7.44
C SER A 360 -6.37 -2.73 8.61
N ILE A 361 -5.27 -2.20 9.15
CA ILE A 361 -4.71 -2.68 10.41
C ILE A 361 -5.83 -2.51 11.46
N ARG A 362 -6.23 -3.61 12.10
CA ARG A 362 -7.05 -3.59 13.32
C ARG A 362 -6.17 -3.96 14.48
#